data_AF-A0A4Q1FLV2-F1
#
_entry.id   AF-A0A4Q1FLV2-F1
#
_cell.length_a   1.000
_cell.length_b   1.000
_cell.length_c   1.000
_cell.angle_alpha   90.00
_cell.angle_beta   90.00
_cell.angle_gamma   90.00
#
_symmetry.space_group_name_H-M   'P 1'
#
loop_
_entity.id
_entity.type
_entity.pdbx_description
1 polymer ?
#
loop_
_entity_poly.entity_id
_entity_poly.type
_entity_poly.pdbx_seq_one_letter_code
_entity_poly.pdbx_strand_id
1 'polypeptide(L)'
;MGSTIKRVLIILGVGVIVYFGMSFLVDSWISYFSSAQRINSLPKEKILFTELKKEYHLTQIERSPDTKQKLLYPKDTLKYTLYLSTVDCDHKEENIKRISEEVAHKINTLNLDQKFNKYELFFYCKELPPGLLRYEFLRKNIK
;
A
#
# COMPACT_ATOMS: atom_id res chain seq x y z
N MET A 1 50.01 21.16 -33.67
CA MET A 1 49.71 20.52 -32.37
C MET A 1 48.45 21.05 -31.69
N GLY A 2 48.19 22.36 -31.64
CA GLY A 2 47.01 22.92 -30.94
C GLY A 2 45.63 22.57 -31.52
N SER A 3 45.50 22.40 -32.85
CA SER A 3 44.22 22.09 -33.51
C SER A 3 43.70 20.67 -33.17
N THR A 4 44.60 19.70 -33.10
CA THR A 4 44.28 18.30 -32.77
C THR A 4 43.84 18.15 -31.33
N ILE A 5 44.52 18.81 -30.39
CA ILE A 5 44.17 18.81 -28.96
C ILE A 5 42.78 19.43 -28.75
N LYS A 6 42.49 20.54 -29.43
CA LYS A 6 41.17 21.19 -29.36
C LYS A 6 40.04 20.27 -29.85
N ARG A 7 40.26 19.52 -30.95
CA ARG A 7 39.28 18.52 -31.44
C ARG A 7 39.06 17.38 -30.44
N VAL A 8 40.12 16.87 -29.83
CA VAL A 8 40.03 15.80 -28.82
C VAL A 8 39.23 16.28 -27.60
N LEU A 9 39.50 17.50 -27.11
CA LEU A 9 38.76 18.08 -25.98
C LEU A 9 37.27 18.28 -26.28
N ILE A 10 36.92 18.67 -27.51
CA ILE A 10 35.52 18.81 -27.93
C ILE A 10 34.83 17.44 -27.94
N ILE A 11 35.46 16.41 -28.51
CA ILE A 11 34.89 15.05 -28.55
C ILE A 11 34.70 14.50 -27.13
N LEU A 12 35.68 14.72 -26.25
CA LEU A 12 35.59 14.32 -24.84
C LEU A 12 34.45 15.05 -24.12
N GLY A 13 34.33 16.37 -24.30
CA GLY A 13 33.25 17.16 -23.71
C GLY A 13 31.87 16.71 -24.18
N VAL A 14 31.69 16.48 -25.48
CA VAL A 14 30.43 15.96 -26.04
C VAL A 14 30.14 14.56 -25.52
N GLY A 15 31.15 13.69 -25.44
CA GLY A 15 31.00 12.34 -24.90
C GLY A 15 30.51 12.33 -23.45
N VAL A 16 31.04 13.23 -22.62
CA VAL A 16 30.60 13.38 -21.23
C VAL A 16 29.15 13.85 -21.15
N ILE A 17 28.76 14.84 -21.96
CA ILE A 17 27.37 15.35 -21.98
C ILE A 17 26.39 14.26 -22.43
N VAL A 18 26.73 13.51 -23.49
CA VAL A 18 25.88 12.41 -23.98
C VAL A 18 25.77 11.30 -22.94
N TYR A 19 26.86 10.95 -22.26
CA TYR A 19 26.85 9.94 -21.20
C TYR A 19 25.89 10.33 -20.08
N PHE A 20 26.05 11.54 -19.51
CA PHE A 20 25.17 12.01 -18.43
C PHE A 20 23.71 12.16 -18.89
N GLY A 21 23.48 12.63 -20.12
CA GLY A 21 22.13 12.73 -20.70
C GLY A 21 21.46 11.36 -20.84
N MET A 22 22.17 10.36 -21.34
CA MET A 22 21.63 9.00 -21.48
C MET A 22 21.42 8.31 -20.13
N SER A 23 22.33 8.47 -19.16
CA SER A 23 22.12 7.96 -17.79
C SER A 23 20.84 8.53 -17.17
N PHE A 24 20.61 9.84 -17.29
CA PHE A 24 19.40 10.47 -16.77
C PHE A 24 18.12 9.95 -17.45
N LEU A 25 18.15 9.71 -18.76
CA LEU A 25 17.01 9.14 -19.49
C LEU A 25 16.72 7.71 -19.08
N VAL A 26 17.74 6.88 -18.88
CA VAL A 26 17.59 5.50 -18.41
C VAL A 26 17.00 5.46 -17.00
N ASP A 27 17.53 6.26 -16.07
CA ASP A 27 17.03 6.31 -14.70
C ASP A 27 15.58 6.83 -14.64
N SER A 28 15.27 7.85 -15.45
CA SER A 28 13.92 8.40 -15.56
C SER A 28 12.94 7.39 -16.17
N TRP A 29 13.36 6.63 -17.18
CA TRP A 29 12.56 5.58 -17.81
C TRP A 29 12.28 4.44 -16.84
N ILE A 30 13.32 3.92 -16.17
CA ILE A 30 13.18 2.87 -15.17
C ILE A 30 12.24 3.33 -14.06
N SER A 31 12.40 4.57 -13.56
CA SER A 31 11.54 5.11 -12.51
C SER A 31 10.09 5.26 -12.97
N TYR A 32 9.85 5.73 -14.19
CA TYR A 32 8.51 5.90 -14.75
C TYR A 32 7.77 4.55 -14.88
N PHE A 33 8.42 3.53 -15.45
CA PHE A 33 7.81 2.21 -15.68
C PHE A 33 7.81 1.30 -14.45
N SER A 34 8.73 1.49 -13.50
CA SER A 34 8.77 0.71 -12.25
C SER A 34 7.87 1.30 -11.15
N SER A 35 7.40 2.54 -11.29
CA SER A 35 6.48 3.13 -10.32
C SER A 35 5.11 2.45 -10.41
N ALA A 36 4.93 1.39 -9.63
CA ALA A 36 3.63 0.80 -9.44
C ALA A 36 2.70 1.88 -8.87
N GLN A 37 1.77 2.38 -9.69
CA GLN A 37 0.88 3.46 -9.28
C GLN A 37 0.10 3.02 -8.05
N ARG A 38 0.46 3.59 -6.90
CA ARG A 38 -0.21 3.34 -5.62
C ARG A 38 -1.65 3.82 -5.74
N ILE A 39 -2.58 3.01 -5.25
CA ILE A 39 -3.97 3.45 -5.19
C ILE A 39 -4.07 4.38 -3.98
N ASN A 40 -4.31 5.65 -4.25
CA ASN A 40 -4.89 6.50 -3.22
C ASN A 40 -6.25 5.89 -2.87
N SER A 41 -6.44 5.54 -1.59
CA SER A 41 -7.71 5.02 -1.05
C SER A 41 -8.89 5.77 -1.67
N LEU A 42 -9.93 5.04 -2.08
CA LEU A 42 -11.14 5.68 -2.63
C LEU A 42 -11.67 6.73 -1.64
N PRO A 43 -12.31 7.83 -2.09
CA PRO A 43 -12.78 8.88 -1.18
C PRO A 43 -13.62 8.34 -0.02
N LYS A 44 -14.46 7.33 -0.29
CA LYS A 44 -15.28 6.64 0.73
C LYS A 44 -14.44 5.80 1.71
N GLU A 45 -13.41 5.10 1.22
CA GLU A 45 -12.47 4.37 2.08
C GLU A 45 -11.72 5.32 3.02
N LYS A 46 -11.29 6.48 2.52
CA LYS A 46 -10.55 7.47 3.31
C LYS A 46 -11.39 8.02 4.46
N ILE A 47 -12.67 8.29 4.21
CA ILE A 47 -13.62 8.73 5.24
C ILE A 47 -13.77 7.63 6.30
N LEU A 48 -14.05 6.39 5.86
CA LEU A 48 -14.21 5.26 6.78
C LEU A 48 -12.95 5.03 7.62
N PHE A 49 -11.76 5.03 7.01
CA PHE A 49 -10.52 4.82 7.74
C PHE A 49 -10.22 5.93 8.75
N THR A 50 -10.63 7.16 8.45
CA THR A 50 -10.49 8.27 9.40
C THR A 50 -11.43 8.09 10.59
N GLU A 51 -12.65 7.63 10.35
CA GLU A 51 -13.62 7.30 11.39
C GLU A 51 -13.14 6.15 12.27
N LEU A 52 -12.70 5.05 11.67
CA LEU A 52 -12.16 3.88 12.38
C LEU A 52 -10.93 4.22 13.23
N LYS A 53 -10.02 5.07 12.71
CA LYS A 53 -8.87 5.54 13.48
C LYS A 53 -9.28 6.33 14.72
N LYS A 54 -10.33 7.14 14.61
CA LYS A 54 -10.82 7.95 15.72
C LYS A 54 -11.59 7.11 16.74
N GLU A 55 -12.45 6.21 16.28
CA GLU A 55 -13.32 5.37 17.12
C GLU A 55 -12.53 4.33 17.91
N TYR A 56 -11.55 3.68 17.28
CA TYR A 56 -10.76 2.61 17.91
C TYR A 56 -9.33 3.02 18.23
N HIS A 57 -9.04 4.33 18.27
CA HIS A 57 -7.73 4.89 18.59
C HIS A 57 -6.55 4.29 17.80
N LEU A 58 -6.78 3.94 16.54
CA LEU A 58 -5.77 3.30 15.69
C LEU A 58 -4.75 4.33 15.21
N THR A 59 -3.47 3.98 15.30
CA THR A 59 -2.37 4.81 14.80
C THR A 59 -2.29 4.78 13.28
N GLN A 60 -2.43 3.59 12.70
CA GLN A 60 -2.25 3.38 11.27
C GLN A 60 -3.21 2.31 10.75
N ILE A 61 -3.70 2.53 9.53
CA ILE A 61 -4.49 1.57 8.75
C ILE A 61 -3.79 1.46 7.41
N GLU A 62 -3.27 0.27 7.10
CA GLU A 62 -2.71 -0.04 5.79
C GLU A 62 -3.60 -1.05 5.06
N ARG A 63 -3.74 -0.89 3.75
CA ARG A 63 -4.58 -1.75 2.91
C ARG A 63 -3.71 -2.51 1.91
N SER A 64 -3.98 -3.80 1.74
CA SER A 64 -3.48 -4.60 0.63
C SER A 64 -4.65 -5.20 -0.15
N PRO A 65 -4.62 -5.23 -1.50
CA PRO A 65 -3.56 -4.74 -2.38
C PRO A 65 -3.53 -3.21 -2.47
N ASP A 66 -2.33 -2.64 -2.36
CA ASP A 66 -2.04 -1.21 -2.31
C ASP A 66 -1.81 -0.55 -3.68
N THR A 67 -1.73 -1.36 -4.73
CA THR A 67 -1.30 -0.97 -6.08
C THR A 67 -2.34 -1.33 -7.16
N LYS A 68 -2.48 -0.48 -8.19
CA LYS A 68 -3.44 -0.67 -9.28
C LYS A 68 -3.22 -1.96 -10.07
N GLN A 69 -1.97 -2.33 -10.32
CA GLN A 69 -1.63 -3.54 -11.06
C GLN A 69 -2.17 -4.81 -10.40
N LYS A 70 -2.08 -4.92 -9.07
CA LYS A 70 -2.61 -6.08 -8.31
C LYS A 70 -4.14 -6.15 -8.33
N LEU A 71 -4.82 -5.04 -8.61
CA LEU A 71 -6.28 -4.95 -8.75
C LEU A 71 -6.75 -5.24 -10.19
N LEU A 72 -5.99 -4.78 -11.19
CA LEU A 72 -6.28 -4.97 -12.61
C LEU A 72 -5.96 -6.39 -13.09
N TYR A 73 -4.90 -7.03 -12.56
CA TYR A 73 -4.51 -8.41 -12.84
C TYR A 73 -4.57 -9.27 -11.57
N PRO A 74 -5.77 -9.53 -11.04
CA PRO A 74 -5.93 -10.34 -9.85
C PRO A 74 -5.63 -11.80 -10.16
N LYS A 75 -4.89 -12.46 -9.27
CA LYS A 75 -4.99 -13.93 -9.16
C LYS A 75 -6.41 -14.26 -8.70
N ASP A 76 -6.93 -15.43 -9.08
CA ASP A 76 -8.35 -15.86 -9.05
C ASP A 76 -9.19 -15.41 -7.84
N THR A 77 -8.59 -15.17 -6.68
CA THR A 77 -9.26 -14.61 -5.51
C THR A 77 -8.44 -13.48 -4.87
N LEU A 78 -9.01 -12.27 -4.78
CA LEU A 78 -8.38 -11.15 -4.07
C LEU A 78 -8.81 -11.14 -2.60
N LYS A 79 -7.81 -10.99 -1.74
CA LYS A 79 -8.02 -10.69 -0.32
C LYS A 79 -7.89 -9.19 -0.11
N TYR A 80 -8.82 -8.62 0.66
CA TYR A 80 -8.72 -7.25 1.11
C TYR A 80 -8.21 -7.29 2.56
N THR A 81 -6.93 -6.99 2.69
CA THR A 81 -6.23 -7.06 3.97
C THR A 81 -6.10 -5.65 4.55
N LEU A 82 -6.50 -5.47 5.81
CA LEU A 82 -6.18 -4.28 6.60
C LEU A 82 -5.22 -4.62 7.72
N TYR A 83 -4.18 -3.80 7.84
CA TYR A 83 -3.26 -3.80 8.97
C TYR A 83 -3.60 -2.62 9.86
N LEU A 84 -4.08 -2.90 11.06
CA LEU A 84 -4.57 -1.97 12.06
C LEU A 84 -3.53 -1.94 13.19
N SER A 85 -2.88 -0.79 13.38
CA SER A 85 -1.88 -0.62 14.44
C SER A 85 -2.52 0.05 15.65
N THR A 86 -2.54 -0.62 16.79
CA THR A 86 -3.04 -0.08 18.07
C THR A 86 -1.88 0.14 19.06
N VAL A 87 -2.04 1.16 19.92
CA VAL A 87 -1.08 1.47 20.99
C VAL A 87 -1.37 0.65 22.25
N ASP A 88 -2.64 0.30 22.45
CA ASP A 88 -3.16 -0.33 23.66
C ASP A 88 -3.93 -1.60 23.25
N CYS A 89 -3.52 -2.73 23.81
CA CYS A 89 -4.14 -4.03 23.61
C CYS A 89 -4.73 -4.63 24.89
N ASP A 90 -4.92 -3.81 25.95
CA ASP A 90 -5.59 -4.23 27.19
C ASP A 90 -7.06 -4.62 26.98
N HIS A 91 -7.56 -4.49 25.74
CA HIS A 91 -8.84 -4.98 25.32
C HIS A 91 -8.78 -6.51 25.20
N LYS A 92 -9.47 -7.22 26.11
CA LYS A 92 -9.68 -8.69 26.06
C LYS A 92 -9.88 -9.17 24.62
N GLU A 93 -9.36 -10.35 24.28
CA GLU A 93 -9.43 -10.95 22.94
C GLU A 93 -10.85 -10.94 22.34
N GLU A 94 -11.87 -11.12 23.18
CA GLU A 94 -13.30 -11.00 22.81
C GLU A 94 -13.69 -9.61 22.28
N ASN A 95 -13.13 -8.54 22.85
CA ASN A 95 -13.40 -7.17 22.44
C ASN A 95 -12.75 -6.86 21.08
N ILE A 96 -11.51 -7.33 20.85
CA ILE A 96 -10.84 -7.19 19.56
C ILE A 96 -11.57 -7.98 18.48
N LYS A 97 -12.06 -9.19 18.80
CA LYS A 97 -12.90 -9.96 17.88
C LYS A 97 -14.16 -9.18 17.49
N ARG A 98 -14.89 -8.60 18.46
CA ARG A 98 -16.06 -7.77 18.19
C ARG A 98 -15.72 -6.57 17.31
N ILE A 99 -14.64 -5.85 17.62
CA ILE A 99 -14.16 -4.74 16.79
C ILE A 99 -13.85 -5.22 15.37
N SER A 100 -13.23 -6.38 15.22
CA SER A 100 -12.90 -6.94 13.91
C SER A 100 -14.16 -7.27 13.09
N GLU A 101 -15.23 -7.77 13.72
CA GLU A 101 -16.52 -8.01 13.08
C GLU A 101 -17.19 -6.69 12.66
N GLU A 102 -17.23 -5.70 13.55
CA GLU A 102 -17.78 -4.37 13.25
C GLU A 102 -17.04 -3.69 12.09
N VAL A 103 -15.71 -3.73 12.11
CA VAL A 103 -14.86 -3.20 11.03
C VAL A 103 -15.16 -3.92 9.72
N ALA A 104 -15.29 -5.25 9.73
CA ALA A 104 -15.61 -6.03 8.54
C ALA A 104 -17.00 -5.67 7.97
N HIS A 105 -18.02 -5.44 8.82
CA HIS A 105 -19.34 -4.95 8.40
C HIS A 105 -19.24 -3.55 7.78
N LYS A 106 -18.56 -2.61 8.43
CA LYS A 106 -18.37 -1.24 7.90
C LYS A 106 -17.66 -1.26 6.54
N ILE A 107 -16.65 -2.11 6.36
CA ILE A 107 -15.95 -2.26 5.07
C ILE A 107 -16.86 -2.83 4.00
N ASN A 108 -17.73 -3.79 4.33
CA ASN A 108 -18.64 -4.38 3.35
C ASN A 108 -19.59 -3.34 2.72
N THR A 109 -19.93 -2.27 3.47
CA THR A 109 -20.74 -1.15 2.95
C THR A 109 -20.04 -0.30 1.88
N LEU A 110 -18.71 -0.38 1.75
CA LEU A 110 -17.95 0.37 0.75
C LEU A 110 -18.20 -0.09 -0.69
N ASN A 111 -18.96 -1.17 -0.89
CA ASN A 111 -19.25 -1.78 -2.18
C ASN A 111 -17.97 -2.03 -3.01
N LEU A 112 -16.99 -2.68 -2.36
CA LEU A 112 -15.72 -3.04 -2.97
C LEU A 112 -15.90 -3.97 -4.19
N ASP A 113 -14.91 -4.00 -5.08
CA ASP A 113 -14.90 -4.86 -6.26
C ASP A 113 -15.27 -6.32 -5.92
N GLN A 114 -16.09 -6.96 -6.76
CA GLN A 114 -16.62 -8.32 -6.52
C GLN A 114 -15.53 -9.38 -6.40
N LYS A 115 -14.33 -9.12 -6.94
CA LYS A 115 -13.19 -10.04 -6.85
C LYS A 115 -12.61 -10.13 -5.44
N PHE A 116 -12.91 -9.16 -4.56
CA PHE A 116 -12.62 -9.28 -3.14
C PHE A 116 -13.60 -10.24 -2.47
N ASN A 117 -13.14 -11.46 -2.20
CA ASN A 117 -13.96 -12.51 -1.63
C ASN A 117 -13.77 -12.68 -0.10
N LYS A 118 -12.69 -12.13 0.44
CA LYS A 118 -12.30 -12.25 1.85
C LYS A 118 -11.75 -10.94 2.42
N TYR A 119 -12.01 -10.71 3.69
CA TYR A 119 -11.41 -9.66 4.51
C TYR A 119 -10.43 -10.28 5.50
N GLU A 120 -9.23 -9.74 5.58
CA GLU A 120 -8.25 -10.09 6.60
C GLU A 120 -7.92 -8.85 7.42
N LEU A 121 -8.10 -8.91 8.73
CA LEU A 121 -7.79 -7.83 9.65
C LEU A 121 -6.65 -8.29 10.55
N PHE A 122 -5.55 -7.56 10.51
CA PHE A 122 -4.39 -7.78 11.35
C PHE A 122 -4.31 -6.64 12.37
N PHE A 123 -4.36 -6.97 13.65
CA PHE A 123 -4.19 -6.03 14.75
C PHE A 123 -2.78 -6.19 15.30
N TYR A 124 -1.98 -5.12 15.19
CA TYR A 124 -0.65 -5.04 15.79
C TYR A 124 -0.73 -4.34 17.14
N CYS A 125 -0.29 -5.04 18.18
CA CYS A 125 -0.16 -4.52 19.53
C CYS A 125 1.26 -4.00 19.76
N LYS A 126 1.40 -2.77 20.27
CA LYS A 126 2.70 -2.20 20.66
C LYS A 126 3.17 -2.59 22.06
N GLU A 127 2.31 -3.17 22.89
CA GLU A 127 2.67 -3.69 24.20
C GLU A 127 3.70 -4.82 24.11
N LEU A 128 4.55 -4.96 25.12
CA LEU A 128 5.58 -6.00 25.20
C LEU A 128 5.02 -7.23 25.94
N PRO A 129 4.98 -8.43 25.32
CA PRO A 129 5.50 -8.78 24.00
C PRO A 129 4.55 -8.36 22.86
N PRO A 130 5.09 -7.86 21.72
CA PRO A 130 4.28 -7.45 20.58
C PRO A 130 3.47 -8.62 20.04
N GLY A 131 2.15 -8.47 20.09
CA GLY A 131 1.18 -9.45 19.60
C GLY A 131 0.70 -9.10 18.19
N LEU A 132 0.44 -10.13 17.39
CA LEU A 132 -0.28 -10.04 16.13
C LEU A 132 -1.55 -10.87 16.22
N LEU A 133 -2.71 -10.21 16.22
CA LEU A 133 -4.00 -10.89 16.14
C LEU A 133 -4.51 -10.82 14.70
N ARG A 134 -4.93 -11.97 14.16
CA ARG A 134 -5.45 -12.07 12.80
C ARG A 134 -6.88 -12.59 12.84
N TYR A 135 -7.77 -11.86 12.18
CA TYR A 135 -9.15 -12.27 11.95
C TYR A 135 -9.43 -12.33 10.45
N GLU A 136 -10.09 -13.40 10.00
CA GLU A 136 -10.45 -13.63 8.61
C GLU A 136 -11.97 -13.77 8.48
N PHE A 137 -12.55 -13.05 7.52
CA PHE A 137 -13.98 -13.09 7.24
C PHE A 137 -14.24 -13.33 5.75
N LEU A 138 -15.17 -14.22 5.45
CA LEU A 138 -15.69 -14.38 4.09
C LEU A 138 -16.68 -13.27 3.80
N ARG A 139 -16.47 -12.51 2.71
CA ARG A 139 -17.36 -11.40 2.34
C ARG A 139 -18.82 -11.83 2.23
N LYS A 140 -19.07 -13.01 1.64
CA LYS A 140 -20.41 -13.58 1.49
C LYS A 140 -21.15 -13.87 2.81
N ASN A 141 -20.41 -13.96 3.93
CA ASN A 141 -20.98 -14.26 5.24
C ASN A 141 -21.26 -12.98 6.05
N ILE A 142 -20.80 -11.82 5.58
CA ILE A 142 -21.02 -10.53 6.22
C ILE A 142 -22.27 -9.93 5.58
N LYS A 143 -23.35 -9.85 6.37
CA LYS A 143 -24.63 -9.26 5.97
C LYS A 143 -24.69 -7.78 6.31
#